data_AF-A0A2E4V433-F1
#
_entry.id   AF-A0A2E4V433-F1
#
_cell.length_a   1.000
_cell.length_b   1.000
_cell.length_c   1.000
_cell.angle_alpha   90.00
_cell.angle_beta   90.00
_cell.angle_gamma   90.00
#
_symmetry.space_group_name_H-M   'P 1'
#
loop_
_entity.id
_entity.type
_entity.pdbx_description
1 polymer ?
#
loop_
_entity_poly.entity_id
_entity_poly.type
_entity_poly.pdbx_seq_one_letter_code
_entity_poly.pdbx_strand_id
1 'polypeptide(L)' 'EPRKLANAFISEDPIYGVRFPEEGKLEIQTNDLSAAHSVLPRVIVESKVKVSRIDNPDDNLDSLLGYLIGG' A
#
# COMPACT_ATOMS: atom_id res chain seq x y z
N GLU A 1 3.65 11.42 -3.47
CA GLU A 1 4.43 11.67 -2.24
C GLU A 1 4.35 10.45 -1.32
N PRO A 2 5.45 9.72 -1.10
CA PRO A 2 5.44 8.50 -0.30
C PRO A 2 5.08 8.77 1.17
N ARG A 3 5.48 9.92 1.72
CA ARG A 3 5.16 10.32 3.11
C ARG A 3 3.67 10.45 3.38
N LYS A 4 2.90 10.97 2.41
CA LYS A 4 1.45 11.13 2.54
C LYS A 4 0.76 9.77 2.57
N LEU A 5 1.19 8.86 1.68
CA LEU A 5 0.70 7.50 1.64
C LEU A 5 1.06 6.74 2.93
N ALA A 6 2.29 6.90 3.43
CA ALA A 6 2.73 6.28 4.68
C ALA A 6 1.91 6.72 5.89
N ASN A 7 1.53 8.00 5.96
CA ASN A 7 0.71 8.53 7.06
C ASN A 7 -0.72 7.97 7.01
N ALA A 8 -1.26 7.76 5.81
CA ALA A 8 -2.53 7.06 5.66
C ALA A 8 -2.42 5.59 6.09
N PHE A 9 -1.32 4.91 5.77
CA PHE A 9 -1.09 3.52 6.17
C PHE A 9 -0.85 3.34 7.67
N ILE A 10 -0.05 4.20 8.31
CA ILE A 10 0.24 4.08 9.75
C ILE A 10 -0.96 4.37 10.64
N SER A 11 -2.02 4.96 10.08
CA SER A 11 -3.29 5.16 10.76
C SER A 11 -4.17 3.89 10.75
N GLU A 12 -3.82 2.88 9.96
CA GLU A 12 -4.56 1.63 9.86
C GLU A 12 -4.05 0.60 10.88
N ASP A 13 -4.99 -0.08 11.54
CA ASP A 13 -4.75 -1.06 12.62
C ASP A 13 -3.71 -2.17 12.31
N PRO A 14 -3.69 -2.78 11.11
CA PRO A 14 -2.74 -3.86 10.84
C PRO A 14 -1.31 -3.37 10.54
N ILE A 15 -1.08 -2.06 10.38
CA ILE A 15 0.23 -1.51 10.01
C ILE A 15 0.97 -1.07 11.27
N TYR A 16 2.05 -1.78 11.62
CA TYR A 16 2.87 -1.43 12.79
C TYR A 16 4.14 -0.66 12.42
N GLY A 17 4.49 -0.60 11.13
CA GLY A 17 5.72 0.04 10.70
C GLY A 17 5.64 0.55 9.27
N VAL A 18 6.33 1.67 9.02
CA VAL A 18 6.54 2.20 7.67
C VAL A 18 8.01 2.51 7.50
N ARG A 19 8.56 2.21 6.33
CA ARG A 19 9.95 2.49 5.96
C ARG A 19 10.02 3.15 4.60
N PHE A 20 11.03 3.96 4.42
CA PHE A 20 11.34 4.62 3.16
C PHE A 20 12.73 4.17 2.75
N PRO A 21 12.85 2.99 2.09
CA PRO A 21 14.15 2.46 1.73
C PRO A 21 14.88 3.37 0.74
N GLU A 22 14.14 4.01 -0.17
CA GLU A 22 14.68 4.89 -1.21
C GLU A 22 13.70 6.03 -1.52
N GLU A 23 14.20 7.07 -2.18
CA GLU A 23 13.38 8.21 -2.59
C GLU A 23 12.28 7.77 -3.56
N GLY A 24 11.01 8.03 -3.20
CA GLY A 24 9.85 7.59 -3.96
C GLY A 24 9.34 6.17 -3.64
N LYS A 25 10.04 5.41 -2.79
CA LYS A 25 9.59 4.09 -2.32
C LYS A 25 8.99 4.16 -0.92
N LEU A 26 7.96 3.36 -0.70
CA LEU A 26 7.32 3.15 0.59
C LEU A 26 7.22 1.66 0.86
N GLU A 27 7.76 1.23 1.98
CA GLU A 27 7.62 -0.11 2.52
C GLU A 27 6.71 -0.04 3.76
N ILE A 28 5.74 -0.95 3.85
CA ILE A 28 4.85 -1.07 5.01
C ILE A 28 5.08 -2.42 5.67
N GLN A 29 5.09 -2.42 6.99
CA GLN A 29 5.27 -3.61 7.81
C GLN A 29 4.00 -3.87 8.58
N THR A 30 3.47 -5.08 8.41
CA THR A 30 2.21 -5.54 8.96
C THR A 30 2.38 -6.93 9.55
N ASN A 31 1.68 -7.20 10.65
CA ASN A 31 1.65 -8.56 11.22
C ASN A 31 0.55 -9.40 10.55
N ASP A 32 -0.38 -8.74 9.85
CA ASP A 32 -1.52 -9.36 9.20
C ASP A 32 -1.58 -8.93 7.74
N LEU A 33 -0.94 -9.75 6.88
CA LEU A 33 -0.93 -9.51 5.45
C LEU A 33 -2.35 -9.46 4.86
N SER A 34 -3.26 -10.33 5.33
CA SER A 34 -4.67 -10.32 4.90
C SER A 34 -5.39 -9.02 5.23
N ALA A 35 -5.17 -8.46 6.43
CA ALA A 35 -5.77 -7.19 6.81
C ALA A 35 -5.16 -6.03 6.01
N ALA A 36 -3.83 -6.03 5.84
CA ALA A 36 -3.12 -5.09 5.00
C ALA A 36 -3.64 -5.10 3.55
N HIS A 37 -3.88 -6.29 2.98
CA HIS A 37 -4.45 -6.46 1.63
C HIS A 37 -5.84 -5.85 1.49
N SER A 38 -6.66 -5.88 2.54
CA SER A 38 -7.99 -5.28 2.52
C SER A 38 -7.93 -3.74 2.59
N VAL A 39 -7.00 -3.19 3.38
CA VAL A 39 -6.86 -1.74 3.56
C VAL A 39 -6.04 -1.08 2.45
N LEU A 40 -5.04 -1.77 1.87
CA LEU A 40 -4.16 -1.30 0.79
C LEU A 40 -4.91 -0.58 -0.35
N PRO A 41 -5.83 -1.24 -1.07
CA PRO A 41 -6.51 -0.61 -2.20
C PRO A 41 -7.36 0.59 -1.75
N ARG A 42 -8.02 0.50 -0.60
CA ARG A 42 -8.83 1.58 -0.04
C ARG A 42 -7.98 2.80 0.30
N VAL A 43 -6.89 2.61 1.04
CA VAL A 43 -5.96 3.67 1.47
C VAL A 43 -5.31 4.35 0.26
N ILE A 44 -4.98 3.60 -0.79
CA ILE A 44 -4.42 4.14 -2.04
C ILE A 44 -5.42 5.05 -2.75
N VAL A 45 -6.67 4.59 -2.90
CA VAL A 45 -7.76 5.38 -3.51
C VAL A 45 -8.04 6.64 -2.68
N GLU A 46 -8.17 6.52 -1.36
CA GLU A 46 -8.42 7.66 -0.47
C GLU A 46 -7.26 8.67 -0.45
N SER A 47 -6.02 8.19 -0.48
CA SER A 47 -4.83 9.04 -0.51
C SER A 47 -4.67 9.82 -1.82
N LYS A 48 -5.34 9.39 -2.91
CA LYS A 48 -5.17 9.89 -4.29
C LYS A 48 -3.71 9.87 -4.75
N VAL A 49 -2.91 8.97 -4.18
CA VAL A 49 -1.50 8.83 -4.53
C VAL A 49 -1.41 7.82 -5.66
N LYS A 50 -0.77 8.22 -6.76
CA LYS A 50 -0.55 7.34 -7.91
C LYS A 50 0.49 6.28 -7.54
N VAL A 51 0.03 5.05 -7.34
CA VAL A 51 0.89 3.90 -7.07
C VAL A 51 1.14 3.17 -8.38
N SER A 52 2.40 3.13 -8.81
CA SER A 52 2.79 2.55 -10.10
C SER A 52 3.06 1.04 -10.02
N ARG A 53 3.50 0.58 -8.85
CA ARG A 53 3.89 -0.81 -8.60
C ARG A 53 3.79 -1.09 -7.11
N ILE A 54 3.29 -2.28 -6.77
CA ILE A 54 3.32 -2.78 -5.40
C ILE A 54 4.02 -4.13 -5.45
N ASP A 55 5.16 -4.22 -4.79
CA ASP A 55 5.88 -5.48 -4.60
C ASP A 55 5.35 -6.09 -3.30
N ASN A 56 4.64 -7.21 -3.42
CA ASN A 56 4.21 -8.00 -2.27
C ASN A 56 4.90 -9.38 -2.35
N PRO A 57 5.46 -9.89 -1.26
CA PRO A 57 6.09 -11.23 -1.26
C PRO A 57 5.11 -12.35 -1.60
N ASP A 58 3.81 -12.15 -1.37
CA ASP A 58 2.72 -13.00 -1.86
C ASP A 58 2.18 -12.41 -3.17
N ASP A 59 2.49 -13.04 -4.28
CA ASP A 59 2.30 -12.62 -5.69
C ASP A 59 0.81 -12.39 -6.15
N ASN A 60 -0.15 -12.20 -5.24
CA ASN A 60 -1.59 -12.12 -5.55
C ASN A 60 -2.16 -10.70 -5.78
N LEU A 61 -1.32 -9.66 -5.75
CA LEU A 61 -1.78 -8.27 -5.81
C LEU A 61 -1.98 -7.73 -7.24
N ASP A 62 -1.37 -8.38 -8.23
CA ASP A 62 -1.44 -7.99 -9.65
C ASP A 62 -2.90 -7.96 -10.17
N SER A 63 -3.74 -8.88 -9.67
CA SER A 63 -5.15 -9.00 -10.05
C SER A 63 -6.04 -7.84 -9.54
N LEU A 64 -5.69 -7.22 -8.40
CA LEU A 64 -6.47 -6.10 -7.82
C LEU A 64 -6.04 -4.74 -8.40
N LEU A 65 -4.76 -4.60 -8.74
CA LEU A 65 -4.23 -3.38 -9.37
C LEU A 65 -4.76 -3.19 -10.80
N GLY A 66 -4.94 -4.29 -11.54
CA GLY A 66 -5.54 -4.26 -12.88
C GLY A 66 -6.93 -3.60 -12.90
N TYR A 67 -7.71 -3.74 -11.82
CA TYR A 67 -9.03 -3.10 -11.70
C TYR A 67 -8.95 -1.58 -11.42
N LEU A 68 -7.89 -1.13 -10.74
CA LEU A 68 -7.70 0.27 -10.38
C LEU A 68 -7.09 1.12 -11.51
N ILE A 69 -6.40 0.48 -12.45
CA ILE A 69 -5.71 1.16 -13.57
C ILE A 69 -6.43 0.94 -14.92
N GLY A 70 -7.31 -0.07 -15.02
CA GLY A 70 -7.98 -0.50 -16.25
C GLY A 70 -9.45 -0.09 -16.41
N GLY A 71 -9.84 1.09 -15.93
CA GLY A 71 -11.17 1.69 -16.14
C GLY A 71 -11.09 3.11 -16.69
#